data_AF-A0A0P7D6T5-F1
#
_entry.id   AF-A0A0P7D6T5-F1
#
_cell.length_a   1.000
_cell.length_b   1.000
_cell.length_c   1.000
_cell.angle_alpha   90.00
_cell.angle_beta   90.00
_cell.angle_gamma   90.00
#
_symmetry.space_group_name_H-M   'P 1'
#
loop_
_entity.id
_entity.type
_entity.pdbx_description
1 polymer ?
#
loop_
_entity_poly.entity_id
_entity_poly.type
_entity_poly.pdbx_seq_one_letter_code
_entity_poly.pdbx_strand_id
1 'polypeptide(L)'
;MLCALATGQFALITPCHSAVLSGFTNGYGVSDGHNLPIGTTLRYAAFGLTIIGDWLGKPLDLDKHALPRDPAWGQLVAHWREPDPDKLAPILVAACDTHVQRIALTSREIDSGNFEFGSPFEAVYPAEILAILNLRRSLGLPNPSIDHPLMKTPYASLTCPPGMRFEPDELLMRFLAAACKHDPDAVPAGLYEAILQNSAKD
;
A
#
# COMPACT_ATOMS: atom_id res chain seq x y z
N MET A 1 -2.29 0.41 -6.10
CA MET A 1 -3.39 -0.04 -5.22
C MET A 1 -2.94 -0.33 -3.79
N LEU A 2 -1.82 -1.07 -3.58
CA LEU A 2 -1.32 -1.33 -2.22
C LEU A 2 -1.06 -0.04 -1.41
N CYS A 3 -0.49 1.01 -2.01
CA CYS A 3 -0.33 2.31 -1.33
C CYS A 3 -1.68 2.94 -0.91
N ALA A 4 -2.75 2.74 -1.69
CA ALA A 4 -4.08 3.23 -1.32
C ALA A 4 -4.65 2.44 -0.14
N LEU A 5 -4.47 1.12 -0.11
CA LEU A 5 -4.81 0.29 1.06
C LEU A 5 -3.98 0.65 2.29
N ALA A 6 -2.68 0.86 2.12
CA ALA A 6 -1.74 1.24 3.18
C ALA A 6 -2.11 2.57 3.86
N THR A 7 -2.77 3.47 3.12
CA THR A 7 -3.26 4.76 3.62
C THR A 7 -4.76 4.75 3.93
N GLY A 8 -5.41 3.58 3.93
CA GLY A 8 -6.82 3.44 4.26
C GLY A 8 -7.81 3.97 3.22
N GLN A 9 -7.37 4.28 2.00
CA GLN A 9 -8.18 4.80 0.90
C GLN A 9 -8.97 3.69 0.19
N PHE A 10 -9.82 2.97 0.94
CA PHE A 10 -10.59 1.82 0.47
C PHE A 10 -11.53 2.14 -0.70
N ALA A 11 -12.05 3.37 -0.77
CA ALA A 11 -12.93 3.83 -1.85
C ALA A 11 -12.28 3.75 -3.25
N LEU A 12 -10.94 3.81 -3.32
CA LEU A 12 -10.20 3.72 -4.58
C LEU A 12 -9.99 2.29 -5.06
N ILE A 13 -10.18 1.28 -4.20
CA ILE A 13 -9.72 -0.09 -4.50
C ILE A 13 -10.60 -0.76 -5.55
N THR A 14 -11.92 -0.75 -5.36
CA THR A 14 -12.86 -1.35 -6.33
C THR A 14 -12.74 -0.77 -7.74
N PRO A 15 -12.71 0.57 -7.95
CA PRO A 15 -12.56 1.12 -9.30
C PRO A 15 -11.18 0.80 -9.89
N CYS A 16 -10.08 0.92 -9.13
CA CYS A 16 -8.75 0.59 -9.63
C CYS A 16 -8.61 -0.90 -9.99
N HIS A 17 -9.10 -1.80 -9.13
CA HIS A 17 -9.06 -3.24 -9.37
C HIS A 17 -9.84 -3.62 -10.64
N SER A 18 -11.03 -3.02 -10.83
CA SER A 18 -11.85 -3.25 -12.02
C SER A 18 -11.17 -2.74 -13.30
N ALA A 19 -10.54 -1.56 -13.24
CA ALA A 19 -9.78 -1.00 -14.36
C ALA A 19 -8.60 -1.90 -14.77
N VAL A 20 -7.82 -2.38 -13.78
CA VAL A 20 -6.68 -3.27 -14.02
C VAL A 20 -7.14 -4.62 -14.61
N LEU A 21 -8.17 -5.25 -14.04
CA LEU A 21 -8.70 -6.52 -14.58
C LEU A 21 -9.31 -6.36 -15.98
N SER A 22 -10.00 -5.26 -16.25
CA SER A 22 -10.50 -4.95 -17.59
C SER A 22 -9.33 -4.80 -18.58
N GLY A 23 -8.21 -4.22 -18.14
CA GLY A 23 -6.97 -4.15 -18.92
C GLY A 23 -6.46 -5.53 -19.33
N PHE A 24 -6.37 -6.47 -18.38
CA PHE A 24 -5.95 -7.85 -18.65
C PHE A 24 -6.93 -8.64 -19.53
N THR A 25 -8.24 -8.40 -19.36
CA THR A 25 -9.28 -9.22 -20.02
C THR A 25 -9.60 -8.72 -21.42
N ASN A 26 -9.67 -7.40 -21.60
CA ASN A 26 -10.20 -6.78 -22.82
C ASN A 26 -9.12 -6.08 -23.66
N GLY A 27 -7.86 -6.07 -23.20
CA GLY A 27 -6.77 -5.36 -23.86
C GLY A 27 -7.00 -3.85 -23.85
N TYR A 28 -6.71 -3.20 -22.72
CA TYR A 28 -6.89 -1.75 -22.60
C TYR A 28 -5.55 -1.02 -22.68
N GLY A 29 -5.19 -0.49 -23.86
CA GLY A 29 -4.31 0.68 -24.09
C GLY A 29 -2.94 0.80 -23.38
N VAL A 30 -2.52 -0.19 -22.62
CA VAL A 30 -1.24 -0.30 -21.92
C VAL A 30 -0.48 -1.43 -22.60
N SER A 31 0.85 -1.30 -22.69
CA SER A 31 1.77 -2.26 -23.33
C SER A 31 1.28 -3.69 -23.19
N ASP A 32 1.27 -4.44 -24.30
CA ASP A 32 0.90 -5.85 -24.33
C ASP A 32 1.58 -6.58 -23.16
N GLY A 33 0.77 -7.05 -22.21
CA GLY A 33 1.24 -7.77 -21.02
C GLY A 33 1.93 -9.10 -21.37
N HIS A 34 1.82 -9.56 -22.62
CA HIS A 34 2.58 -10.68 -23.16
C HIS A 34 4.00 -10.30 -23.60
N ASN A 35 4.30 -9.01 -23.75
CA ASN A 35 5.61 -8.46 -24.14
C ASN A 35 6.13 -7.49 -23.06
N LEU A 36 6.45 -8.06 -21.90
CA LEU A 36 6.98 -7.30 -20.78
C LEU A 36 8.39 -6.75 -21.09
N PRO A 37 8.71 -5.51 -20.67
CA PRO A 37 10.07 -5.02 -20.67
C PRO A 37 10.98 -5.98 -19.92
N ILE A 38 12.18 -6.23 -20.46
CA ILE A 38 13.21 -7.06 -19.82
C ILE A 38 13.42 -6.56 -18.37
N GLY A 39 13.30 -7.49 -17.41
CA GLY A 39 13.42 -7.20 -15.97
C GLY A 39 12.10 -6.98 -15.24
N THR A 40 10.96 -6.87 -15.93
CA THR A 40 9.64 -6.80 -15.27
C THR A 40 9.15 -8.19 -14.95
N THR A 41 9.01 -8.52 -13.67
CA THR A 41 8.60 -9.86 -13.25
C THR A 41 7.11 -9.99 -12.99
N LEU A 42 6.35 -8.87 -12.90
CA LEU A 42 4.93 -8.80 -12.51
C LEU A 42 4.57 -9.49 -11.17
N ARG A 43 5.53 -10.04 -10.43
CA ARG A 43 5.31 -10.84 -9.22
C ARG A 43 4.64 -10.03 -8.12
N TYR A 44 5.17 -8.84 -7.82
CA TYR A 44 4.57 -7.91 -6.86
C TYR A 44 3.13 -7.51 -7.24
N ALA A 45 2.86 -7.28 -8.53
CA ALA A 45 1.53 -6.93 -9.01
C ALA A 45 0.54 -8.10 -8.88
N ALA A 46 0.96 -9.31 -9.27
CA ALA A 46 0.17 -10.54 -9.12
C ALA A 46 -0.14 -10.84 -7.65
N PHE A 47 0.85 -10.69 -6.76
CA PHE A 47 0.68 -10.76 -5.32
C PHE A 47 -0.40 -9.78 -4.82
N GLY A 48 -0.25 -8.49 -5.12
CA GLY A 48 -1.18 -7.47 -4.65
C GLY A 48 -2.60 -7.68 -5.17
N LEU A 49 -2.75 -8.04 -6.45
CA LEU A 49 -4.05 -8.36 -7.04
C LEU A 49 -4.69 -9.61 -6.44
N THR A 50 -3.90 -10.61 -6.05
CA THR A 50 -4.42 -11.83 -5.41
C THR A 50 -5.05 -11.51 -4.06
N ILE A 51 -4.35 -10.76 -3.20
CA ILE A 51 -4.91 -10.35 -1.90
C ILE A 51 -6.14 -9.44 -2.07
N ILE A 52 -6.07 -8.47 -2.99
CA ILE A 52 -7.20 -7.56 -3.24
C ILE A 52 -8.42 -8.31 -3.80
N GLY A 53 -8.20 -9.23 -4.73
CA GLY A 53 -9.24 -10.07 -5.30
C GLY A 53 -9.91 -10.94 -4.22
N ASP A 54 -9.12 -11.60 -3.37
CA ASP A 54 -9.65 -12.34 -2.21
C ASP A 54 -10.45 -11.43 -1.26
N TRP A 55 -9.95 -10.23 -0.96
CA TRP A 55 -10.67 -9.26 -0.13
C TRP A 55 -12.02 -8.84 -0.72
N LEU A 56 -12.07 -8.62 -2.03
CA LEU A 56 -13.28 -8.24 -2.76
C LEU A 56 -14.26 -9.41 -3.01
N GLY A 57 -13.92 -10.64 -2.60
CA GLY A 57 -14.70 -11.84 -2.93
C GLY A 57 -14.66 -12.21 -4.42
N LYS A 58 -13.62 -11.76 -5.13
CA LYS A 58 -13.38 -11.99 -6.56
C LYS A 58 -11.94 -12.51 -6.74
N PRO A 59 -11.65 -13.75 -6.32
CA PRO A 59 -10.28 -14.28 -6.37
C PRO A 59 -9.73 -14.26 -7.79
N LEU A 60 -8.45 -13.91 -7.90
CA LEU A 60 -7.74 -13.80 -9.17
C LEU A 60 -7.33 -15.19 -9.68
N ASP A 61 -7.69 -15.49 -10.92
CA ASP A 61 -7.17 -16.65 -11.65
C ASP A 61 -5.84 -16.28 -12.33
N LEU A 62 -4.73 -16.62 -11.66
CA LEU A 62 -3.39 -16.32 -12.15
C LEU A 62 -3.08 -17.02 -13.47
N ASP A 63 -3.55 -18.26 -13.66
CA ASP A 63 -3.26 -19.05 -14.86
C ASP A 63 -3.99 -18.49 -16.08
N LYS A 64 -5.26 -18.14 -15.91
CA LYS A 64 -6.06 -17.50 -16.96
C LYS A 64 -5.42 -16.21 -17.49
N HIS A 65 -4.74 -15.46 -16.62
CA HIS A 65 -4.12 -14.17 -16.96
C HIS A 65 -2.61 -14.27 -17.20
N ALA A 66 -2.03 -15.48 -17.23
CA ALA A 66 -0.59 -15.72 -17.37
C ALA A 66 0.26 -14.90 -16.36
N LEU A 67 -0.28 -14.69 -15.15
CA LEU A 67 0.40 -13.95 -14.10
C LEU A 67 1.29 -14.89 -13.27
N PRO A 68 2.51 -14.45 -12.89
CA PRO A 68 3.45 -15.31 -12.20
C PRO A 68 3.05 -15.50 -10.74
N ARG A 69 3.37 -16.68 -10.21
CA ARG A 69 3.34 -16.95 -8.78
C ARG A 69 4.70 -16.62 -8.18
N ASP A 70 4.68 -16.12 -6.96
CA ASP A 70 5.90 -15.83 -6.22
C ASP A 70 5.88 -16.54 -4.87
N PRO A 71 6.73 -17.57 -4.69
CA PRO A 71 6.84 -18.28 -3.42
C PRO A 71 7.18 -17.36 -2.23
N ALA A 72 7.92 -16.27 -2.44
CA ALA A 72 8.31 -15.36 -1.36
C ALA A 72 7.09 -14.65 -0.75
N TRP A 73 6.08 -14.34 -1.59
CA TRP A 73 4.82 -13.75 -1.14
C TRP A 73 3.76 -14.79 -0.77
N GLY A 74 3.99 -16.07 -1.09
CA GLY A 74 2.99 -17.13 -1.02
C GLY A 74 2.41 -17.36 0.38
N GLN A 75 3.25 -17.34 1.42
CA GLN A 75 2.79 -17.48 2.81
C GLN A 75 1.87 -16.33 3.22
N LEU A 76 2.20 -15.11 2.80
CA LEU A 76 1.40 -13.94 3.10
C LEU A 76 0.05 -13.98 2.36
N VAL A 77 0.04 -14.38 1.09
CA VAL A 77 -1.20 -14.61 0.31
C VAL A 77 -2.09 -15.65 0.99
N ALA A 78 -1.52 -16.75 1.49
CA ALA A 78 -2.30 -17.83 2.08
C ALA A 78 -2.86 -17.48 3.48
N HIS A 79 -2.14 -16.65 4.25
CA HIS A 79 -2.40 -16.48 5.68
C HIS A 79 -2.73 -15.04 6.10
N TRP A 80 -2.90 -14.08 5.19
CA TRP A 80 -3.17 -12.69 5.58
C TRP A 80 -4.44 -12.50 6.44
N ARG A 81 -5.39 -13.45 6.41
CA ARG A 81 -6.60 -13.50 7.26
C ARG A 81 -6.45 -14.32 8.53
N GLU A 82 -5.27 -14.84 8.86
CA GLU A 82 -5.01 -15.64 10.06
C GLU A 82 -5.54 -14.90 11.31
N PRO A 83 -6.50 -15.46 12.07
CA PRO A 83 -7.11 -14.76 13.20
C PRO A 83 -6.15 -14.58 14.38
N ASP A 84 -5.18 -15.49 14.55
CA ASP A 84 -4.19 -15.42 15.61
C ASP A 84 -3.01 -14.50 15.20
N PRO A 85 -2.86 -13.31 15.82
CA PRO A 85 -1.79 -12.38 15.46
C PRO A 85 -0.41 -13.01 15.65
N ASP A 86 -0.23 -13.88 16.65
CA ASP A 86 1.08 -14.48 16.94
C ASP A 86 1.51 -15.47 15.85
N LYS A 87 0.55 -16.13 15.18
CA LYS A 87 0.83 -16.97 14.01
C LYS A 87 1.13 -16.16 12.75
N LEU A 88 0.52 -14.97 12.62
CA LEU A 88 0.76 -14.10 11.47
C LEU A 88 2.08 -13.32 11.59
N ALA A 89 2.52 -12.99 12.80
CA ALA A 89 3.74 -12.23 13.07
C ALA A 89 4.98 -12.73 12.28
N PRO A 90 5.37 -14.02 12.34
CA PRO A 90 6.54 -14.50 11.60
C PRO A 90 6.38 -14.40 10.08
N ILE A 91 5.15 -14.48 9.56
CA ILE A 91 4.86 -14.34 8.13
C ILE A 91 5.06 -12.89 7.68
N LEU A 92 4.61 -11.92 8.49
CA LEU A 92 4.81 -10.50 8.21
C LEU A 92 6.27 -10.07 8.34
N VAL A 93 7.03 -10.65 9.28
CA VAL A 93 8.48 -10.45 9.38
C VAL A 93 9.18 -10.96 8.11
N ALA A 94 8.86 -12.17 7.66
CA ALA A 94 9.41 -12.72 6.42
C ALA A 94 9.03 -11.89 5.18
N ALA A 95 7.85 -11.29 5.18
CA ALA A 95 7.42 -10.35 4.15
C ALA A 95 8.24 -9.05 4.17
N CYS A 96 8.58 -8.53 5.36
CA CYS A 96 9.52 -7.41 5.49
C CYS A 96 10.93 -7.77 5.00
N ASP A 97 11.43 -8.97 5.31
CA ASP A 97 12.71 -9.46 4.78
C ASP A 97 12.68 -9.53 3.26
N THR A 98 11.58 -10.05 2.69
CA THR A 98 11.37 -10.13 1.24
C THR A 98 11.39 -8.74 0.60
N HIS A 99 10.75 -7.76 1.23
CA HIS A 99 10.79 -6.37 0.78
C HIS A 99 12.24 -5.87 0.67
N VAL A 100 13.00 -5.98 1.77
CA VAL A 100 14.38 -5.49 1.84
C VAL A 100 15.28 -6.20 0.82
N GLN A 101 15.13 -7.51 0.65
CA GLN A 101 15.91 -8.30 -0.31
C GLN A 101 15.66 -7.92 -1.77
N ARG A 102 14.53 -7.26 -2.07
CA ARG A 102 14.11 -6.92 -3.44
C ARG A 102 14.22 -5.43 -3.74
N ILE A 103 14.93 -4.70 -2.89
CA ILE A 103 15.36 -3.34 -3.16
C ILE A 103 16.52 -3.37 -4.17
N ALA A 104 16.44 -2.54 -5.20
CA ALA A 104 17.52 -2.33 -6.16
C ALA A 104 17.69 -0.84 -6.45
N LEU A 105 18.63 -0.20 -5.78
CA LEU A 105 18.95 1.23 -5.94
C LEU A 105 20.23 1.44 -6.76
N THR A 106 20.98 0.37 -7.02
CA THR A 106 22.21 0.37 -7.80
C THR A 106 22.06 -0.45 -9.07
N SER A 107 22.83 -0.12 -10.12
CA SER A 107 22.84 -0.90 -11.36
C SER A 107 23.13 -2.39 -11.14
N ARG A 108 24.02 -2.72 -10.19
CA ARG A 108 24.35 -4.10 -9.84
C ARG A 108 23.14 -4.87 -9.28
N GLU A 109 22.32 -4.23 -8.46
CA GLU A 109 21.12 -4.85 -7.89
C GLU A 109 20.03 -4.99 -8.96
N ILE A 110 19.92 -4.02 -9.86
CA ILE A 110 18.99 -4.08 -11.01
C ILE A 110 19.37 -5.26 -11.92
N ASP A 111 20.65 -5.43 -12.22
CA ASP A 111 21.17 -6.50 -13.07
C ASP A 111 20.94 -7.91 -12.49
N SER A 112 20.62 -8.03 -11.20
CA SER A 112 20.24 -9.31 -10.59
C SER A 112 18.93 -9.88 -11.15
N GLY A 113 18.07 -9.03 -11.74
CA GLY A 113 16.76 -9.41 -12.27
C GLY A 113 15.75 -9.86 -11.20
N ASN A 114 16.09 -9.72 -9.91
CA ASN A 114 15.27 -10.19 -8.80
C ASN A 114 14.91 -9.07 -7.82
N PHE A 115 14.40 -7.95 -8.35
CA PHE A 115 14.00 -6.79 -7.57
C PHE A 115 12.56 -6.37 -7.90
N GLU A 116 11.96 -5.62 -6.97
CA GLU A 116 10.59 -5.09 -7.08
C GLU A 116 10.53 -3.60 -6.70
N PHE A 117 11.53 -3.10 -5.97
CA PHE A 117 11.54 -1.73 -5.43
C PHE A 117 12.76 -0.98 -5.96
N GLY A 118 12.52 -0.07 -6.90
CA GLY A 118 13.57 0.59 -7.69
C GLY A 118 13.83 2.05 -7.29
N SER A 119 13.04 2.59 -6.38
CA SER A 119 13.16 3.98 -5.92
C SER A 119 13.51 4.07 -4.43
N PRO A 120 14.18 5.17 -3.99
CA PRO A 120 14.46 5.39 -2.57
C PRO A 120 13.21 5.42 -1.69
N PHE A 121 12.07 5.86 -2.25
CA PHE A 121 10.80 5.85 -1.54
C PHE A 121 10.27 4.43 -1.34
N GLU A 122 10.23 3.63 -2.40
CA GLU A 122 9.80 2.23 -2.32
C GLU A 122 10.67 1.42 -1.37
N ALA A 123 11.97 1.71 -1.30
CA ALA A 123 12.92 1.05 -0.41
C ALA A 123 12.64 1.23 1.09
N VAL A 124 11.93 2.29 1.48
CA VAL A 124 11.65 2.61 2.90
C VAL A 124 10.17 2.57 3.25
N TYR A 125 9.28 2.46 2.25
CA TYR A 125 7.84 2.45 2.42
C TYR A 125 7.26 1.04 2.22
N PRO A 126 6.92 0.31 3.31
CA PRO A 126 6.42 -1.07 3.23
C PRO A 126 4.93 -1.13 2.88
N ALA A 127 4.56 -0.64 1.70
CA ALA A 127 3.16 -0.48 1.28
C ALA A 127 2.35 -1.78 1.39
N GLU A 128 2.94 -2.92 1.04
CA GLU A 128 2.29 -4.23 1.12
C GLU A 128 1.97 -4.67 2.55
N ILE A 129 2.88 -4.41 3.49
CA ILE A 129 2.71 -4.76 4.89
C ILE A 129 1.59 -3.90 5.48
N LEU A 130 1.66 -2.58 5.25
CA LEU A 130 0.65 -1.63 5.72
C LEU A 130 -0.72 -1.88 5.11
N ALA A 131 -0.78 -2.26 3.83
CA ALA A 131 -2.02 -2.63 3.15
C ALA A 131 -2.71 -3.80 3.87
N ILE A 132 -1.95 -4.84 4.23
CA ILE A 132 -2.49 -6.00 4.94
C ILE A 132 -2.97 -5.63 6.33
N LEU A 133 -2.20 -4.84 7.07
CA LEU A 133 -2.61 -4.37 8.40
C LEU A 133 -3.93 -3.58 8.34
N ASN A 134 -4.11 -2.74 7.31
CA ASN A 134 -5.36 -2.01 7.10
C ASN A 134 -6.52 -2.91 6.65
N LEU A 135 -6.27 -3.86 5.76
CA LEU A 135 -7.27 -4.85 5.33
C LEU A 135 -7.76 -5.67 6.52
N ARG A 136 -6.86 -6.11 7.38
CA ARG A 136 -7.20 -6.84 8.62
C ARG A 136 -8.03 -5.98 9.55
N ARG A 137 -7.62 -4.72 9.77
CA ARG A 137 -8.37 -3.75 10.58
C ARG A 137 -9.78 -3.52 10.04
N SER A 138 -9.95 -3.41 8.72
CA SER A 138 -11.28 -3.20 8.12
C SER A 138 -12.20 -4.41 8.25
N LEU A 139 -11.63 -5.60 8.50
CA LEU A 139 -12.34 -6.85 8.78
C LEU A 139 -12.51 -7.13 10.28
N GLY A 140 -12.02 -6.25 11.17
CA GLY A 140 -12.04 -6.47 12.61
C GLY A 140 -11.03 -7.52 13.11
N LEU A 141 -10.05 -7.89 12.30
CA LEU A 141 -8.99 -8.83 12.69
C LEU A 141 -7.90 -8.10 13.50
N PRO A 142 -7.36 -8.72 14.56
CA PRO A 142 -6.26 -8.14 15.34
C PRO A 142 -4.97 -8.12 14.51
N ASN A 143 -4.13 -7.11 14.70
CA ASN A 143 -2.81 -7.05 14.05
C ASN A 143 -1.69 -7.39 15.05
N PRO A 144 -0.65 -8.13 14.63
CA PRO A 144 0.51 -8.37 15.49
C PRO A 144 1.40 -7.13 15.62
N SER A 145 2.24 -7.14 16.65
CA SER A 145 3.42 -6.28 16.71
C SER A 145 4.51 -6.86 15.81
N ILE A 146 5.09 -6.04 14.93
CA ILE A 146 6.13 -6.47 13.99
C ILE A 146 7.45 -5.82 14.40
N ASP A 147 8.37 -6.61 14.97
CA ASP A 147 9.71 -6.14 15.30
C ASP A 147 10.66 -6.33 14.12
N HIS A 148 10.65 -5.37 13.19
CA HIS A 148 11.54 -5.37 12.03
C HIS A 148 12.03 -3.95 11.72
N PRO A 149 13.30 -3.72 11.32
CA PRO A 149 13.83 -2.38 11.02
C PRO A 149 13.01 -1.60 9.99
N LEU A 150 12.51 -2.26 8.94
CA LEU A 150 11.62 -1.66 7.94
C LEU A 150 10.35 -1.07 8.56
N MET A 151 9.84 -1.66 9.64
CA MET A 151 8.65 -1.20 10.35
C MET A 151 8.94 -0.06 11.35
N LYS A 152 10.21 0.31 11.53
CA LYS A 152 10.65 1.42 12.38
C LYS A 152 10.93 2.70 11.59
N THR A 153 10.75 2.69 10.26
CA THR A 153 10.93 3.89 9.42
C THR A 153 9.75 4.86 9.63
N PRO A 154 9.95 6.18 9.42
CA PRO A 154 8.84 7.14 9.46
C PRO A 154 7.70 6.80 8.49
N TYR A 155 8.04 6.19 7.34
CA TYR A 155 7.07 5.80 6.32
C TYR A 155 6.27 4.55 6.71
N ALA A 156 6.80 3.67 7.55
CA ALA A 156 6.05 2.57 8.15
C ALA A 156 5.07 3.03 9.24
N SER A 157 5.27 4.24 9.78
CA SER A 157 4.36 4.88 10.73
C SER A 157 3.26 5.70 10.06
N LEU A 158 3.31 5.90 8.73
CA LEU A 158 2.22 6.49 7.94
C LEU A 158 1.05 5.50 7.83
N THR A 159 0.40 5.27 8.96
CA THR A 159 -0.67 4.29 9.12
C THR A 159 -1.93 4.94 9.62
N CYS A 160 -2.24 6.16 9.14
CA CYS A 160 -3.53 6.78 9.42
C CYS A 160 -4.63 5.76 9.13
N PRO A 161 -5.34 5.28 10.15
CA PRO A 161 -6.54 4.50 9.93
C PRO A 161 -7.48 5.27 9.00
N PRO A 162 -8.29 4.59 8.19
CA PRO A 162 -9.32 5.25 7.39
C PRO A 162 -10.13 6.22 8.27
N GLY A 163 -10.15 7.50 7.90
CA GLY A 163 -10.87 8.53 8.66
C GLY A 163 -10.13 9.11 9.87
N MET A 164 -8.89 8.70 10.16
CA MET A 164 -8.04 9.40 11.12
C MET A 164 -7.73 10.80 10.57
N ARG A 165 -8.48 11.77 11.10
CA ARG A 165 -8.13 13.17 11.02
C ARG A 165 -7.03 13.38 12.03
N PHE A 166 -5.95 14.02 11.62
CA PHE A 166 -4.99 14.52 12.58
C PHE A 166 -5.71 15.60 13.39
N GLU A 167 -5.66 15.48 14.71
CA GLU A 167 -6.07 16.59 15.55
C GLU A 167 -5.18 17.80 15.19
N PRO A 168 -5.77 18.96 14.90
CA PRO A 168 -4.99 20.11 14.50
C PRO A 168 -4.07 20.53 15.64
N ASP A 169 -2.76 20.37 15.45
CA ASP A 169 -1.77 20.84 16.42
C ASP A 169 -1.51 22.36 16.25
N GLU A 170 -0.88 22.96 17.25
CA GLU A 170 -0.59 24.40 17.23
C GLU A 170 0.23 24.82 15.99
N LEU A 171 1.14 23.94 15.55
CA LEU A 171 1.99 24.21 14.40
C LEU A 171 1.18 24.27 13.11
N LEU A 172 0.30 23.30 12.89
CA LEU A 172 -0.60 23.22 11.74
C LEU A 172 -1.55 24.42 11.73
N MET A 173 -2.11 24.80 12.88
CA MET A 173 -2.99 25.96 12.98
C MET A 173 -2.27 27.27 12.63
N ARG A 174 -1.03 27.44 13.11
CA ARG A 174 -0.21 28.63 12.80
C ARG A 174 0.23 28.64 11.35
N PHE A 175 0.56 27.48 10.78
CA PHE A 175 0.89 27.35 9.36
C PHE A 175 -0.30 27.74 8.48
N LEU A 176 -1.49 27.21 8.75
CA LEU A 176 -2.69 27.51 7.98
C LEU A 176 -3.08 28.99 8.09
N ALA A 177 -3.00 29.58 9.28
CA ALA A 177 -3.24 31.01 9.46
C ALA A 177 -2.23 31.88 8.67
N ALA A 178 -0.96 31.48 8.62
CA ALA A 178 0.05 32.14 7.81
C ALA A 178 -0.22 31.96 6.31
N ALA A 179 -0.57 30.76 5.86
CA ALA A 179 -0.91 30.47 4.48
C ALA A 179 -2.11 31.31 4.02
N CYS A 180 -3.22 31.34 4.77
CA CYS A 180 -4.37 32.19 4.47
C CYS A 180 -4.02 33.69 4.41
N LYS A 181 -3.05 34.15 5.20
CA LYS A 181 -2.61 35.56 5.21
C LYS A 181 -1.72 35.91 4.02
N HIS A 182 -0.83 35.00 3.63
CA HIS A 182 0.28 35.29 2.70
C HIS A 182 0.04 34.75 1.29
N ASP A 183 -0.74 33.69 1.14
CA ASP A 183 -1.10 33.07 -0.14
C ASP A 183 -2.48 32.39 -0.04
N PRO A 184 -3.58 33.17 -0.10
CA PRO A 184 -4.93 32.65 0.07
C PRO A 184 -5.31 31.61 -0.98
N ASP A 185 -4.77 31.72 -2.19
CA ASP A 185 -5.07 30.83 -3.31
C ASP A 185 -4.45 29.43 -3.12
N ALA A 186 -3.41 29.31 -2.28
CA ALA A 186 -2.80 28.03 -1.91
C ALA A 186 -3.64 27.21 -0.91
N VAL A 187 -4.64 27.82 -0.26
CA VAL A 187 -5.52 27.14 0.70
C VAL A 187 -6.89 26.90 0.05
N PRO A 188 -7.31 25.64 -0.15
CA PRO A 188 -8.64 25.34 -0.67
C PRO A 188 -9.74 26.02 0.15
N ALA A 189 -10.69 26.67 -0.52
CA ALA A 189 -11.78 27.39 0.13
C ALA A 189 -12.56 26.46 1.10
N GLY A 190 -12.78 26.93 2.34
CA GLY A 190 -13.50 26.18 3.38
C GLY A 190 -12.64 25.19 4.18
N LEU A 191 -11.37 24.98 3.81
CA LEU A 191 -10.48 24.05 4.53
C LEU A 191 -10.15 24.57 5.94
N TYR A 192 -9.85 25.87 6.06
CA TYR A 192 -9.47 26.47 7.34
C TYR A 192 -10.65 26.49 8.33
N GLU A 193 -11.85 26.84 7.86
CA GLU A 193 -13.08 26.86 8.65
C GLU A 193 -13.49 25.45 9.08
N ALA A 194 -13.34 24.45 8.20
CA ALA A 194 -13.61 23.05 8.53
C ALA A 194 -12.67 22.50 9.61
N ILE A 195 -11.42 22.98 9.64
CA ILE A 195 -10.44 22.58 10.67
C ILE A 195 -10.76 23.23 12.02
N LEU A 196 -11.16 24.51 12.04
CA LEU A 196 -11.58 25.21 13.27
C LEU A 196 -12.87 24.67 13.88
N GLN A 197 -13.86 24.31 13.05
CA GLN A 197 -15.15 23.78 13.53
C GLN A 197 -15.04 22.37 14.14
N ASN A 198 -14.04 21.59 13.74
CA ASN A 198 -13.81 20.24 14.27
C ASN A 198 -12.99 20.27 15.56
N SER A 199 -12.04 21.20 15.70
CA SER A 199 -11.22 21.37 16.92
C SER A 199 -11.99 21.97 18.11
N ALA A 200 -13.20 22.51 17.89
CA ALA A 200 -14.06 23.08 18.93
C ALA A 200 -15.14 22.10 19.45
N LYS A 201 -15.18 20.85 18.97
CA LYS A 201 -16.20 19.85 19.32
C LYS A 201 -15.75 18.76 20.29
N ASP A 202 -14.48 18.79 20.70
CA ASP A 202 -13.89 17.96 21.76
C ASP A 202 -13.53 18.84 22.98
#